data_AF-A0A956BE44-F1
#
_entry.id   AF-A0A956BE44-F1
#
_cell.length_a   1.000
_cell.length_b   1.000
_cell.length_c   1.000
_cell.angle_alpha   90.00
_cell.angle_beta   90.00
_cell.angle_gamma   90.00
#
_symmetry.space_group_name_H-M   'P 1'
#
loop_
_entity.id
_entity.type
_entity.pdbx_description
1 polymer ?
#
loop_
_entity_poly.entity_id
_entity_poly.type
_entity_poly.pdbx_seq_one_letter_code
_entity_poly.pdbx_strand_id
1 'polypeptide(L)'
;MRRWWIMLGLVVAAVGCKGGDDADGPPAASTEAPALTRVTADRTDLLFRYPGDDPGAFETASSVEEVPAAKRAKVQVVDLSQPPEARGAGRFVQVFDLRAPGPDGAYPGKLVARAELEQVLAEQTARPAQASVTMYSASWCGVCRKARAFLEKEGVPFVEKDIEKDKGAQAELTAKAQKAGVQVGGVPVFDVGGRILPGFDPDTLMRAVRGG
;
A
#
# COMPACT_ATOMS: atom_id res chain seq x y z
N MET A 1 -57.79 -0.89 69.35
CA MET A 1 -59.08 -0.46 68.75
C MET A 1 -58.71 0.54 67.65
N ARG A 2 -59.05 0.44 66.37
CA ARG A 2 -59.94 -0.42 65.60
C ARG A 2 -59.32 -0.62 64.20
N ARG A 3 -59.62 -1.79 63.63
CA ARG A 3 -59.46 -2.18 62.24
C ARG A 3 -60.09 -1.17 61.26
N TRP A 4 -59.47 -0.98 60.10
CA TRP A 4 -60.21 -0.96 58.84
C TRP A 4 -59.35 -1.50 57.69
N TRP A 5 -59.78 -2.63 57.14
CA TRP A 5 -59.40 -3.16 55.84
C TRP A 5 -60.20 -2.45 54.74
N ILE A 6 -59.55 -1.93 53.69
CA ILE A 6 -60.15 -1.91 52.35
C ILE A 6 -59.10 -2.33 51.33
N MET A 7 -59.52 -3.32 50.55
CA MET A 7 -58.90 -3.98 49.41
C MET A 7 -58.76 -3.07 48.17
N LEU A 8 -57.95 -3.58 47.24
CA LEU A 8 -58.12 -3.51 45.77
C LEU A 8 -57.51 -2.31 45.04
N GLY A 9 -56.64 -2.63 44.07
CA GLY A 9 -56.24 -1.70 43.01
C GLY A 9 -54.87 -2.01 42.41
N LEU A 10 -54.73 -3.17 41.77
CA LEU A 10 -53.57 -3.47 40.94
C LEU A 10 -53.69 -2.65 39.64
N VAL A 11 -52.97 -1.52 39.56
CA VAL A 11 -52.80 -0.74 38.33
C VAL A 11 -51.34 -0.81 37.94
N VAL A 12 -51.05 -1.65 36.94
CA VAL A 12 -49.79 -1.64 36.21
C VAL A 12 -49.78 -0.38 35.34
N ALA A 13 -49.14 0.67 35.81
CA ALA A 13 -48.77 1.81 34.98
C ALA A 13 -47.44 1.50 34.32
N ALA A 14 -47.48 1.18 33.02
CA ALA A 14 -46.30 1.08 32.18
C ALA A 14 -45.61 2.45 32.16
N VAL A 15 -44.38 2.51 32.70
CA VAL A 15 -43.48 3.64 32.52
C VAL A 15 -43.08 3.66 31.04
N GLY A 16 -43.71 4.55 30.28
CA GLY A 16 -43.31 4.86 28.92
C GLY A 16 -41.95 5.57 28.92
N CYS A 17 -40.98 4.97 28.25
CA CYS A 17 -39.79 5.68 27.79
C CYS A 17 -40.22 6.68 26.74
N LYS A 18 -40.23 7.96 27.12
CA LYS A 18 -40.31 9.10 26.20
C LYS A 18 -38.94 9.27 25.54
N GLY A 19 -38.67 8.49 24.50
CA GLY A 19 -37.60 8.74 23.54
C GLY A 19 -38.20 9.45 22.34
N GLY A 20 -37.81 10.71 22.12
CA GLY A 20 -38.29 11.51 21.00
C GLY A 20 -37.91 10.88 19.67
N ASP A 21 -38.88 10.89 18.76
CA ASP A 21 -38.69 10.72 17.33
C ASP A 21 -37.89 11.90 16.79
N ASP A 22 -36.60 11.69 16.51
CA ASP A 22 -35.88 12.42 15.47
C ASP A 22 -35.34 11.38 14.49
N ALA A 23 -36.18 11.09 13.50
CA ALA A 23 -35.86 10.26 12.36
C ALA A 23 -34.95 11.04 11.40
N ASP A 24 -33.66 11.03 11.66
CA ASP A 24 -32.63 11.28 10.65
C ASP A 24 -31.70 10.06 10.61
N GLY A 25 -32.21 8.97 10.03
CA GLY A 25 -31.35 7.88 9.59
C GLY A 25 -30.33 8.42 8.58
N PRO A 26 -29.08 7.90 8.55
CA PRO A 26 -28.06 8.38 7.64
C PRO A 26 -28.61 8.39 6.20
N PRO A 27 -28.47 9.49 5.45
CA PRO A 27 -29.02 9.59 4.10
C PRO A 27 -28.52 8.41 3.29
N ALA A 28 -29.45 7.72 2.63
CA ALA A 28 -29.16 6.56 1.80
C ALA A 28 -28.00 6.90 0.85
N ALA A 29 -26.87 6.20 1.00
CA ALA A 29 -25.70 6.40 0.17
C ALA A 29 -26.10 6.33 -1.31
N SER A 30 -26.00 7.45 -2.01
CA SER A 30 -26.33 7.58 -3.42
C SER A 30 -25.62 6.49 -4.23
N THR A 31 -26.38 5.76 -5.06
CA THR A 31 -25.85 4.66 -5.88
C THR A 31 -25.06 5.17 -7.10
N GLU A 32 -25.19 6.46 -7.41
CA GLU A 32 -24.51 7.12 -8.52
C GLU A 32 -23.04 7.44 -8.24
N ALA A 33 -22.25 7.43 -9.32
CA ALA A 33 -20.87 7.85 -9.30
C ALA A 33 -20.79 9.37 -9.02
N PRO A 34 -19.98 9.82 -8.06
CA PRO A 34 -19.83 11.25 -7.77
C PRO A 34 -19.16 11.99 -8.94
N ALA A 35 -19.44 13.28 -9.05
CA ALA A 35 -18.74 14.14 -10.00
C ALA A 35 -17.24 14.21 -9.68
N LEU A 36 -16.40 14.29 -10.71
CA LEU A 36 -14.96 14.49 -10.54
C LEU A 36 -14.71 15.89 -9.96
N THR A 37 -14.02 15.94 -8.83
CA THR A 37 -13.57 17.18 -8.19
C THR A 37 -12.66 17.94 -9.15
N ARG A 38 -12.91 19.24 -9.29
CA ARG A 38 -12.01 20.14 -10.01
C ARG A 38 -10.78 20.42 -9.13
N VAL A 39 -9.62 19.94 -9.56
CA VAL A 39 -8.35 20.10 -8.82
C VAL A 39 -7.51 21.18 -9.48
N THR A 40 -7.20 22.24 -8.75
CA THR A 40 -6.32 23.34 -9.15
C THR A 40 -5.31 23.61 -8.03
N ALA A 41 -4.18 24.25 -8.34
CA ALA A 41 -3.08 24.42 -7.37
C ALA A 41 -3.42 25.36 -6.19
N ASP A 42 -4.42 26.22 -6.36
CA ASP A 42 -4.87 27.22 -5.37
C ASP A 42 -5.88 26.67 -4.35
N ARG A 43 -6.37 25.43 -4.52
CA ARG A 43 -7.33 24.80 -3.61
C ARG A 43 -6.64 24.31 -2.34
N THR A 44 -7.16 24.74 -1.18
CA THR A 44 -6.62 24.41 0.17
C THR A 44 -7.48 23.41 0.94
N ASP A 45 -8.59 23.00 0.37
CA ASP A 45 -9.55 22.03 0.89
C ASP A 45 -9.37 20.63 0.27
N LEU A 46 -8.21 20.37 -0.33
CA LEU A 46 -7.86 19.10 -0.94
C LEU A 46 -6.78 18.39 -0.12
N LEU A 47 -6.99 17.10 0.13
CA LEU A 47 -5.97 16.21 0.67
C LEU A 47 -5.43 15.33 -0.45
N PHE A 48 -4.13 15.41 -0.68
CA PHE A 48 -3.40 14.61 -1.66
C PHE A 48 -2.80 13.40 -0.96
N ARG A 49 -3.08 12.20 -1.45
CA ARG A 49 -2.48 10.95 -0.96
C ARG A 49 -1.69 10.29 -2.06
N TYR A 50 -0.44 9.94 -1.79
CA TYR A 50 0.49 9.39 -2.78
C TYR A 50 1.33 8.25 -2.17
N PRO A 51 1.90 7.35 -3.00
CA PRO A 51 2.71 6.24 -2.48
C PRO A 51 3.92 6.71 -1.68
N GLY A 52 4.10 6.15 -0.49
CA GLY A 52 5.28 6.36 0.34
C GLY A 52 6.52 5.66 -0.24
N ASP A 53 7.66 5.83 0.43
CA ASP A 53 8.88 5.11 0.07
C ASP A 53 8.81 3.62 0.46
N ASP A 54 8.07 3.31 1.52
CA ASP A 54 7.79 1.93 1.93
C ASP A 54 6.65 1.31 1.09
N PRO A 55 6.78 0.05 0.66
CA PRO A 55 5.74 -0.64 -0.09
C PRO A 55 4.40 -0.65 0.67
N GLY A 56 3.35 -0.13 0.02
CA GLY A 56 2.00 -0.07 0.58
C GLY A 56 1.76 1.09 1.57
N ALA A 57 2.80 1.85 1.93
CA ALA A 57 2.62 3.09 2.67
C ALA A 57 2.04 4.18 1.77
N PHE A 58 1.24 5.06 2.36
CA PHE A 58 0.77 6.28 1.71
C PHE A 58 1.17 7.46 2.57
N GLU A 59 1.72 8.47 1.92
CA GLU A 59 1.95 9.78 2.50
C GLU A 59 0.86 10.74 2.08
N THR A 60 0.77 11.87 2.78
CA THR A 60 -0.25 12.90 2.55
C THR A 60 0.37 14.28 2.40
N ALA A 61 -0.20 15.07 1.50
CA ALA A 61 0.13 16.48 1.31
C ALA A 61 -1.15 17.32 1.29
N SER A 62 -1.03 18.59 1.67
CA SER A 62 -2.13 19.57 1.67
C SER A 62 -2.10 20.52 0.48
N SER A 63 -1.02 20.49 -0.31
CA SER A 63 -0.83 21.27 -1.53
C SER A 63 -0.19 20.42 -2.63
N VAL A 64 -0.29 20.86 -3.89
CA VAL A 64 0.32 20.15 -5.02
C VAL A 64 1.85 20.22 -4.95
N GLU A 65 2.37 21.33 -4.44
CA GLU A 65 3.79 21.62 -4.30
C GLU A 65 4.47 20.65 -3.33
N GLU A 66 3.80 20.28 -2.25
CA GLU A 66 4.27 19.31 -1.25
C GLU A 66 4.40 17.89 -1.81
N VAL A 67 3.65 17.53 -2.87
CA VAL A 67 3.78 16.22 -3.50
C VAL A 67 5.11 16.15 -4.27
N PRO A 68 6.02 15.19 -3.97
CA PRO A 68 7.27 15.07 -4.71
C PRO A 68 7.03 14.87 -6.21
N ALA A 69 7.80 15.57 -7.06
CA ALA A 69 7.59 15.56 -8.51
C ALA A 69 7.54 14.14 -9.13
N ALA A 70 8.37 13.23 -8.63
CA ALA A 70 8.40 11.82 -9.06
C ALA A 70 7.10 11.05 -8.72
N LYS A 71 6.33 11.51 -7.73
CA LYS A 71 5.12 10.86 -7.20
C LYS A 71 3.81 11.50 -7.72
N ARG A 72 3.90 12.55 -8.56
CA ARG A 72 2.74 13.31 -9.07
C ARG A 72 1.89 12.62 -10.15
N ALA A 73 2.36 11.52 -10.73
CA ALA A 73 1.67 10.89 -11.85
C ALA A 73 0.35 10.19 -11.47
N LYS A 74 0.21 9.75 -10.22
CA LYS A 74 -0.97 9.05 -9.69
C LYS A 74 -1.20 9.44 -8.25
N VAL A 75 -1.99 10.49 -8.03
CA VAL A 75 -2.29 11.01 -6.70
C VAL A 75 -3.77 10.85 -6.42
N GLN A 76 -4.11 10.19 -5.31
CA GLN A 76 -5.49 10.16 -4.85
C GLN A 76 -5.81 11.54 -4.25
N VAL A 77 -6.89 12.16 -4.70
CA VAL A 77 -7.35 13.44 -4.15
C VAL A 77 -8.64 13.22 -3.37
N VAL A 78 -8.69 13.79 -2.18
CA VAL A 78 -9.87 13.78 -1.31
C VAL A 78 -10.31 15.23 -1.10
N ASP A 79 -11.52 15.54 -1.53
CA ASP A 79 -12.14 16.86 -1.35
C ASP A 79 -12.73 16.99 0.07
N LEU A 80 -12.05 17.72 0.95
CA LEU A 80 -12.45 17.87 2.35
C LEU A 80 -13.67 18.78 2.52
N SER A 81 -14.05 19.56 1.49
CA SER A 81 -15.27 20.38 1.51
C SER A 81 -16.56 19.54 1.40
N GLN A 82 -16.43 18.28 0.97
CA GLN A 82 -17.54 17.37 0.76
C GLN A 82 -17.58 16.26 1.84
N PRO A 83 -18.75 15.92 2.37
CA PRO A 83 -18.88 14.81 3.31
C PRO A 83 -18.55 13.46 2.63
N PRO A 84 -18.10 12.43 3.39
CA PRO A 84 -17.68 11.14 2.84
C PRO A 84 -18.69 10.47 1.89
N GLU A 85 -19.98 10.65 2.17
CA GLU A 85 -21.10 10.10 1.41
C GLU A 85 -21.20 10.78 0.04
N ALA A 86 -21.10 12.11 0.00
CA ALA A 86 -21.13 12.89 -1.25
C ALA A 86 -19.92 12.59 -2.15
N ARG A 87 -18.78 12.25 -1.54
CA ARG A 87 -17.58 11.81 -2.27
C ARG A 87 -17.65 10.37 -2.77
N GLY A 88 -18.65 9.60 -2.35
CA GLY A 88 -18.69 8.16 -2.60
C GLY A 88 -17.46 7.43 -2.03
N ALA A 89 -16.88 7.90 -0.92
CA ALA A 89 -15.57 7.47 -0.41
C ALA A 89 -15.46 5.97 -0.05
N GLY A 90 -16.60 5.31 0.14
CA GLY A 90 -16.68 3.86 0.32
C GLY A 90 -16.57 3.05 -0.98
N ARG A 91 -16.80 3.67 -2.14
CA ARG A 91 -16.95 2.98 -3.44
C ARG A 91 -16.04 3.52 -4.53
N PHE A 92 -15.67 4.79 -4.46
CA PHE A 92 -14.91 5.47 -5.48
C PHE A 92 -13.77 6.28 -4.88
N VAL A 93 -12.77 6.49 -5.71
CA VAL A 93 -11.56 7.23 -5.41
C VAL A 93 -11.19 8.02 -6.64
N GLN A 94 -10.79 9.26 -6.44
CA GLN A 94 -10.45 10.15 -7.54
C GLN A 94 -8.93 10.20 -7.66
N VAL A 95 -8.40 9.89 -8.84
CA VAL A 95 -6.96 9.85 -9.10
C VAL A 95 -6.62 10.89 -10.16
N PHE A 96 -5.62 11.71 -9.86
CA PHE A 96 -5.18 12.82 -10.69
C PHE A 96 -3.71 12.68 -11.07
N ASP A 97 -3.38 13.24 -12.22
CA ASP A 97 -2.00 13.47 -12.67
C ASP A 97 -1.65 14.94 -12.43
N LEU A 98 -0.79 15.18 -11.44
CA LEU A 98 -0.41 16.52 -10.99
C LEU A 98 0.87 17.04 -11.67
N ARG A 99 1.33 16.39 -12.75
CA ARG A 99 2.58 16.78 -13.44
C ARG A 99 2.43 18.07 -14.23
N ALA A 100 1.26 18.29 -14.83
CA ALA A 100 0.96 19.49 -15.59
C ALA A 100 -0.54 19.81 -15.51
N PRO A 101 -0.91 21.07 -15.20
CA PRO A 101 -2.29 21.50 -15.32
C PRO A 101 -2.69 21.61 -16.81
N GLY A 102 -3.98 21.46 -17.08
CA GLY A 102 -4.57 21.75 -18.37
C GLY A 102 -4.62 23.25 -18.67
N PRO A 103 -5.11 23.63 -19.86
CA PRO A 103 -5.22 25.03 -20.28
C PRO A 103 -6.10 25.89 -19.35
N ASP A 104 -7.02 25.27 -18.62
CA ASP A 104 -7.93 25.89 -17.67
C ASP A 104 -7.41 25.89 -16.22
N GLY A 105 -6.14 25.50 -16.02
CA GLY A 105 -5.50 25.39 -14.72
C GLY A 105 -5.86 24.14 -13.92
N ALA A 106 -6.79 23.30 -14.42
CA ALA A 106 -7.22 22.09 -13.74
C ALA A 106 -6.31 20.90 -14.06
N TYR A 107 -6.02 20.07 -13.06
CA TYR A 107 -5.27 18.84 -13.26
C TYR A 107 -6.18 17.74 -13.82
N PRO A 108 -5.73 16.96 -14.81
CA PRO A 108 -6.50 15.86 -15.36
C PRO A 108 -6.65 14.75 -14.32
N GLY A 109 -7.87 14.21 -14.20
CA GLY A 109 -8.16 13.14 -13.27
C GLY A 109 -9.27 12.22 -13.77
N LYS A 110 -9.46 11.14 -13.03
CA LYS A 110 -10.52 10.16 -13.28
C LYS A 110 -11.08 9.63 -11.98
N LEU A 111 -12.35 9.29 -12.02
CA LEU A 111 -12.98 8.50 -10.99
C LEU A 111 -12.64 7.03 -11.22
N VAL A 112 -12.12 6.38 -10.19
CA VAL A 112 -11.77 4.95 -10.21
C VAL A 112 -12.63 4.27 -9.16
N ALA A 113 -13.08 3.04 -9.43
CA ALA A 113 -13.71 2.23 -8.39
C ALA A 113 -12.68 1.95 -7.29
N ARG A 114 -13.07 2.05 -6.03
CA ARG A 114 -12.15 1.83 -4.91
C ARG A 114 -11.55 0.43 -4.95
N ALA A 115 -12.33 -0.58 -5.32
CA ALA A 115 -11.84 -1.94 -5.52
C ALA A 115 -10.81 -2.03 -6.66
N GLU A 116 -10.98 -1.26 -7.74
CA GLU A 116 -10.05 -1.23 -8.87
C GLU A 116 -8.79 -0.42 -8.56
N LEU A 117 -8.88 0.66 -7.77
CA LEU A 117 -7.69 1.36 -7.29
C LEU A 117 -6.95 0.52 -6.25
N GLU A 118 -7.65 -0.11 -5.32
CA GLU A 118 -7.04 -1.03 -4.35
C GLU A 118 -6.40 -2.20 -5.08
N GLN A 119 -7.02 -2.75 -6.13
CA GLN A 119 -6.41 -3.78 -6.98
C GLN A 119 -5.26 -3.26 -7.81
N VAL A 120 -5.33 -2.08 -8.43
CA VAL A 120 -4.23 -1.54 -9.24
C VAL A 120 -3.08 -1.04 -8.38
N LEU A 121 -3.34 -0.42 -7.23
CA LEU A 121 -2.32 -0.07 -6.25
C LEU A 121 -1.75 -1.32 -5.60
N ALA A 122 -2.60 -2.31 -5.26
CA ALA A 122 -2.15 -3.61 -4.82
C ALA A 122 -1.34 -4.28 -5.93
N GLU A 123 -1.69 -4.26 -7.21
CA GLU A 123 -0.92 -4.86 -8.31
C GLU A 123 0.35 -4.07 -8.65
N GLN A 124 0.37 -2.77 -8.37
CA GLN A 124 1.58 -1.95 -8.45
C GLN A 124 2.50 -2.19 -7.24
N THR A 125 1.98 -2.65 -6.10
CA THR A 125 2.74 -3.09 -4.92
C THR A 125 2.86 -4.62 -4.77
N ALA A 126 2.15 -5.38 -5.60
CA ALA A 126 2.00 -6.85 -5.64
C ALA A 126 2.24 -7.41 -7.05
N ARG A 127 2.81 -6.59 -7.96
CA ARG A 127 4.01 -7.07 -8.64
C ARG A 127 4.90 -7.44 -7.47
N PRO A 128 5.09 -8.76 -7.19
CA PRO A 128 5.66 -9.20 -5.93
C PRO A 128 6.89 -8.36 -5.73
N ALA A 129 6.91 -7.54 -4.68
CA ALA A 129 7.96 -6.57 -4.42
C ALA A 129 9.26 -7.26 -4.78
N GLN A 130 9.87 -6.89 -5.92
CA GLN A 130 10.87 -7.74 -6.58
C GLN A 130 11.85 -8.12 -5.48
N ALA A 131 11.80 -9.39 -5.08
CA ALA A 131 12.30 -9.77 -3.77
C ALA A 131 13.75 -9.33 -3.73
N SER A 132 14.12 -8.52 -2.73
CA SER A 132 15.41 -7.83 -2.75
C SER A 132 16.52 -8.86 -2.98
N VAL A 133 17.24 -8.71 -4.09
CA VAL A 133 18.26 -9.68 -4.52
C VAL A 133 19.61 -9.21 -4.03
N THR A 134 20.25 -9.99 -3.16
CA THR A 134 21.67 -9.86 -2.84
C THR A 134 22.41 -11.05 -3.40
N MET A 135 23.41 -10.83 -4.25
CA MET A 135 24.31 -11.88 -4.75
C MET A 135 25.63 -11.80 -3.98
N TYR A 136 25.92 -12.84 -3.20
CA TYR A 136 27.24 -13.05 -2.63
C TYR A 136 28.14 -13.71 -3.66
N SER A 137 29.30 -13.12 -3.91
CA SER A 137 30.21 -13.45 -5.00
C SER A 137 31.66 -13.48 -4.53
N ALA A 138 32.58 -13.86 -5.42
CA ALA A 138 34.01 -13.65 -5.24
C ALA A 138 34.64 -13.27 -6.58
N SER A 139 35.70 -12.47 -6.55
CA SER A 139 36.33 -11.93 -7.78
C SER A 139 36.85 -13.02 -8.73
N TRP A 140 37.33 -14.15 -8.20
CA TRP A 140 37.82 -15.28 -9.00
C TRP A 140 36.70 -16.18 -9.57
N CYS A 141 35.46 -16.01 -9.10
CA CYS A 141 34.33 -16.89 -9.43
C CYS A 141 33.76 -16.61 -10.83
N GLY A 142 34.04 -17.50 -11.78
CA GLY A 142 33.50 -17.41 -13.14
C GLY A 142 31.97 -17.56 -13.22
N VAL A 143 31.37 -18.35 -12.34
CA VAL A 143 29.90 -18.55 -12.30
C VAL A 143 29.20 -17.29 -11.81
N CYS A 144 29.81 -16.58 -10.85
CA CYS A 144 29.30 -15.31 -10.32
C CYS A 144 29.23 -14.24 -11.43
N ARG A 145 30.22 -14.20 -12.33
CA ARG A 145 30.18 -13.33 -13.51
C ARG A 145 29.01 -13.66 -14.45
N LYS A 146 28.73 -14.95 -14.67
CA LYS A 146 27.58 -15.38 -15.49
C LYS A 146 26.26 -15.00 -14.85
N ALA A 147 26.13 -15.19 -13.54
CA ALA A 147 24.93 -14.82 -12.80
C ALA A 147 24.67 -13.31 -12.82
N ARG A 148 25.72 -12.50 -12.66
CA ARG A 148 25.63 -11.04 -12.78
C ARG A 148 25.05 -10.62 -14.13
N ALA A 149 25.67 -11.11 -15.21
CA ALA A 149 25.24 -10.80 -16.57
C ALA A 149 23.80 -11.27 -16.85
N PHE A 150 23.39 -12.39 -16.25
CA PHE A 150 22.02 -12.86 -16.34
C PHE A 150 21.03 -11.92 -15.63
N LEU A 151 21.30 -11.52 -14.39
CA LEU A 151 20.45 -10.58 -13.65
C LEU A 151 20.34 -9.22 -14.36
N GLU A 152 21.47 -8.71 -14.88
CA GLU A 152 21.51 -7.47 -15.69
C GLU A 152 20.66 -7.61 -16.96
N LYS A 153 20.78 -8.73 -17.68
CA LYS A 153 20.01 -9.00 -18.90
C LYS A 153 18.51 -9.09 -18.62
N GLU A 154 18.11 -9.72 -17.52
CA GLU A 154 16.71 -9.84 -17.11
C GLU A 154 16.15 -8.55 -16.48
N GLY A 155 16.98 -7.51 -16.32
CA GLY A 155 16.59 -6.24 -15.73
C GLY A 155 16.22 -6.34 -14.25
N VAL A 156 16.81 -7.30 -13.53
CA VAL A 156 16.58 -7.53 -12.09
C VAL A 156 17.57 -6.65 -11.31
N PRO A 157 17.10 -5.69 -10.48
CA PRO A 157 17.98 -4.95 -9.59
C PRO A 157 18.54 -5.86 -8.49
N PHE A 158 19.85 -5.79 -8.24
CA PHE A 158 20.50 -6.57 -7.19
C PHE A 158 21.68 -5.82 -6.55
N VAL A 159 22.03 -6.23 -5.34
CA VAL A 159 23.27 -5.83 -4.66
C VAL A 159 24.28 -6.97 -4.79
N GLU A 160 25.45 -6.71 -5.34
CA GLU A 160 26.56 -7.66 -5.28
C GLU A 160 27.41 -7.39 -4.05
N LYS A 161 27.73 -8.46 -3.32
CA LYS A 161 28.69 -8.43 -2.21
C LYS A 161 29.80 -9.43 -2.48
N ASP A 162 31.04 -8.98 -2.61
CA ASP A 162 32.21 -9.85 -2.72
C ASP A 162 32.62 -10.30 -1.31
N ILE A 163 32.52 -11.60 -1.02
CA ILE A 163 32.76 -12.13 0.32
C ILE A 163 34.23 -12.00 0.78
N GLU A 164 35.16 -11.74 -0.14
CA GLU A 164 36.59 -11.57 0.16
C GLU A 164 36.96 -10.09 0.36
N LYS A 165 36.22 -9.17 -0.28
CA LYS A 165 36.53 -7.74 -0.28
C LYS A 165 35.63 -6.93 0.64
N ASP A 166 34.36 -7.29 0.74
CA ASP A 166 33.38 -6.55 1.51
C ASP A 166 33.40 -6.98 2.97
N LYS A 167 33.74 -6.03 3.83
CA LYS A 167 33.79 -6.25 5.28
C LYS A 167 32.42 -6.73 5.78
N GLY A 168 32.38 -7.93 6.34
CA GLY A 168 31.18 -8.50 6.94
C GLY A 168 30.27 -9.27 5.97
N ALA A 169 30.52 -9.25 4.66
CA ALA A 169 29.68 -9.98 3.70
C ALA A 169 29.66 -11.50 3.95
N GLN A 170 30.82 -12.08 4.27
CA GLN A 170 30.93 -13.50 4.63
C GLN A 170 30.18 -13.83 5.93
N ALA A 171 30.27 -12.96 6.93
CA ALA A 171 29.58 -13.14 8.21
C ALA A 171 28.05 -13.02 8.05
N GLU A 172 27.60 -12.03 7.26
CA GLU A 172 26.20 -11.84 6.90
C GLU A 172 25.64 -13.07 6.15
N LEU A 173 26.36 -13.55 5.13
CA LEU A 173 25.99 -14.77 4.39
C LEU A 173 25.85 -15.96 5.34
N THR A 174 26.84 -16.18 6.20
CA THR A 174 26.85 -17.31 7.14
C THR A 174 25.66 -17.23 8.10
N ALA A 175 25.41 -16.07 8.69
CA ALA A 175 24.29 -15.87 9.62
C ALA A 175 22.93 -16.10 8.94
N LYS A 176 22.76 -15.59 7.72
CA LYS A 176 21.53 -15.80 6.94
C LYS A 176 21.33 -17.26 6.53
N ALA A 177 22.40 -17.93 6.07
CA ALA A 177 22.37 -19.34 5.71
C ALA A 177 22.01 -20.23 6.91
N GLN A 178 22.60 -19.97 8.08
CA GLN A 178 22.26 -20.66 9.34
C GLN A 178 20.80 -20.44 9.73
N LYS A 179 20.31 -19.19 9.68
CA LYS A 179 18.91 -18.87 9.97
C LYS A 179 17.94 -19.60 9.02
N ALA A 180 18.33 -19.77 7.76
CA ALA A 180 17.55 -20.49 6.76
C ALA A 180 17.71 -22.02 6.84
N GLY A 181 18.62 -22.54 7.68
CA GLY A 181 18.95 -23.97 7.73
C GLY A 181 19.60 -24.49 6.44
N VAL A 182 20.22 -23.61 5.64
CA VAL A 182 20.83 -23.93 4.35
C VAL A 182 22.34 -24.02 4.50
N GLN A 183 22.93 -25.12 4.03
CA GLN A 183 24.39 -25.21 3.90
C GLN A 183 24.88 -24.47 2.66
N VAL A 184 25.82 -23.55 2.86
CA VAL A 184 26.49 -22.80 1.80
C VAL A 184 27.95 -23.24 1.73
N GLY A 185 28.33 -23.87 0.62
CA GLY A 185 29.69 -24.40 0.41
C GLY A 185 30.56 -23.54 -0.51
N GLY A 186 30.02 -22.47 -1.07
CA GLY A 186 30.72 -21.62 -2.04
C GLY A 186 29.81 -20.56 -2.65
N VAL A 187 30.37 -19.79 -3.58
CA VAL A 187 29.68 -18.72 -4.32
C VAL A 187 29.39 -19.14 -5.77
N PRO A 188 28.34 -18.60 -6.42
CA PRO A 188 27.44 -17.56 -5.92
C PRO A 188 26.37 -18.08 -4.95
N VAL A 189 25.94 -17.23 -4.03
CA VAL A 189 24.74 -17.46 -3.21
C VAL A 189 23.83 -16.25 -3.35
N PHE A 190 22.53 -16.48 -3.50
CA PHE A 190 21.53 -15.42 -3.59
C PHE A 190 20.70 -15.39 -2.33
N ASP A 191 20.52 -14.20 -1.76
CA ASP A 191 19.44 -13.90 -0.82
C ASP A 191 18.36 -13.16 -1.62
N VAL A 192 17.20 -13.78 -1.74
CA VAL A 192 16.04 -13.23 -2.48
C VAL A 192 14.92 -13.03 -1.48
N GLY A 193 14.78 -11.80 -0.97
CA GLY A 193 13.75 -11.45 0.01
C GLY A 193 13.80 -12.30 1.30
N GLY A 194 15.00 -12.72 1.73
CA GLY A 194 15.21 -13.58 2.90
C GLY A 194 15.34 -15.07 2.58
N ARG A 195 15.11 -15.49 1.33
CA ARG A 195 15.32 -16.87 0.88
C ARG A 195 16.73 -17.07 0.35
N ILE A 196 17.47 -18.00 0.97
CA ILE A 196 18.84 -18.33 0.57
C ILE A 196 18.85 -19.41 -0.51
N LEU A 197 19.45 -19.09 -1.65
CA LEU A 197 19.62 -19.95 -2.82
C LEU A 197 21.12 -20.14 -3.10
N PRO A 198 21.71 -21.28 -2.72
CA PRO A 198 23.09 -21.58 -3.05
C PRO A 198 23.23 -21.99 -4.52
N GLY A 199 24.27 -21.48 -5.19
CA GLY A 199 24.55 -21.77 -6.59
C GLY A 199 23.71 -20.92 -7.56
N PHE A 200 24.06 -21.00 -8.85
CA PHE A 200 23.36 -20.28 -9.91
C PHE A 200 22.51 -21.25 -10.75
N ASP A 201 21.20 -21.14 -10.58
CA ASP A 201 20.17 -21.80 -11.38
C ASP A 201 19.18 -20.71 -11.86
N PRO A 202 19.19 -20.34 -13.16
CA PRO A 202 18.39 -19.24 -13.69
C PRO A 202 16.89 -19.38 -13.41
N ASP A 203 16.33 -20.58 -13.58
CA ASP A 203 14.90 -20.81 -13.44
C ASP A 203 14.45 -20.72 -11.98
N THR A 204 15.23 -21.27 -11.06
CA THR A 204 14.98 -21.19 -9.61
C THR A 204 15.15 -19.77 -9.11
N LEU A 205 16.17 -19.06 -9.58
CA LEU A 205 16.41 -17.65 -9.24
C LEU A 205 15.24 -16.78 -9.72
N MET A 206 14.83 -16.89 -10.98
CA MET A 206 13.73 -16.07 -11.50
C MET A 206 12.38 -16.42 -10.89
N ARG A 207 12.13 -17.69 -10.54
CA ARG A 207 10.93 -18.07 -9.77
C ARG A 207 10.92 -17.42 -8.38
N ALA A 208 12.07 -17.38 -7.70
CA ALA A 208 12.18 -16.72 -6.40
C ALA A 208 12.00 -15.20 -6.50
N VAL A 209 12.58 -14.57 -7.52
CA VAL A 209 12.48 -13.12 -7.77
C VAL A 209 11.03 -12.70 -8.08
N ARG A 210 10.31 -13.51 -8.85
CA ARG A 210 8.92 -13.26 -9.27
C ARG A 210 7.88 -13.67 -8.21
N GLY A 211 8.27 -13.97 -6.97
CA GLY A 211 7.35 -14.19 -5.84
C GLY A 211 6.26 -15.23 -6.10
N GLY A 212 6.67 -16.46 -6.38
CA GLY A 212 5.76 -17.60 -6.62
C GLY A 212 4.83 -17.92 -5.45
#